data_AF-A0A059CFZ1-F1
#
_entry.id   AF-A0A059CFZ1-F1
#
_cell.length_a   1.000
_cell.length_b   1.000
_cell.length_c   1.000
_cell.angle_alpha   90.00
_cell.angle_beta   90.00
_cell.angle_gamma   90.00
#
_symmetry.space_group_name_H-M   'P 1'
#
loop_
_entity.id
_entity.type
_entity.pdbx_description
1 polymer ?
#
loop_
_entity_poly.entity_id
_entity_poly.type
_entity_poly.pdbx_seq_one_letter_code
_entity_poly.pdbx_strand_id
1 'polypeptide(L)'
;MLSRAFTKPKRSPKNGDNVTRSESILHEYEDCIVGFMDDVPLVVCDGVRGYLGVHGQPTLREVLRGSVGVMGESCLGITEKVVFLGGKVCALKRFRAVGVGKGEFGRRLQKVAQISRRCEHLVPVLVYLYSKRIKFVLCDYYPMGSLRDLLSGGRDCGHTALNWSQRLKILFTAAQAILFIHSLSPPKERKMQMNVHGNIKSANIMINTDFTACLSDYGFAQLARRTDISDTGQCMPPSPSSAATSESVHSDEMSPKGDVYNFGVVMLDVISGDKGMGDYRKCVLRKKEEIVEGRMDFFDFGADGRERSQAMQVLEMALDCTNEVAKERPPMEQILKTLATFMSA
;
A
#
# COMPACT_ATOMS: atom_id res chain seq x y z
N MET A 1 38.16 -30.61 24.13
CA MET A 1 38.93 -30.09 25.28
C MET A 1 40.05 -29.21 24.74
N LEU A 2 40.03 -27.94 25.13
CA LEU A 2 41.01 -26.91 24.77
C LEU A 2 42.24 -27.02 25.68
N SER A 3 43.45 -26.91 25.13
CA SER A 3 44.63 -26.47 25.88
C SER A 3 45.69 -25.82 24.98
N ARG A 4 45.78 -24.48 25.11
CA ARG A 4 46.96 -23.59 25.14
C ARG A 4 48.27 -24.05 24.45
N ALA A 5 48.88 -23.17 23.66
CA ALA A 5 49.94 -22.27 24.16
C ALA A 5 50.49 -21.30 23.09
N PHE A 6 50.83 -20.11 23.60
CA PHE A 6 51.42 -18.91 23.02
C PHE A 6 52.77 -19.08 22.32
N THR A 7 52.98 -18.29 21.24
CA THR A 7 54.25 -17.56 21.01
C THR A 7 53.99 -16.25 20.25
N LYS A 8 54.34 -15.10 20.85
CA LYS A 8 54.56 -13.83 20.15
C LYS A 8 55.99 -13.80 19.60
N PRO A 9 56.27 -12.99 18.57
CA PRO A 9 57.53 -12.27 18.52
C PRO A 9 57.32 -10.75 18.57
N LYS A 10 58.13 -10.09 19.41
CA LYS A 10 58.40 -8.64 19.41
C LYS A 10 59.52 -8.36 18.43
N ARG A 11 59.39 -7.32 17.59
CA ARG A 11 60.38 -6.23 17.41
C ARG A 11 59.91 -5.21 16.35
N SER A 12 59.85 -3.94 16.76
CA SER A 12 59.87 -2.71 15.94
C SER A 12 61.31 -2.13 15.98
N PRO A 13 61.70 -0.99 15.35
CA PRO A 13 60.91 0.04 14.66
C PRO A 13 61.56 0.71 13.39
N LYS A 14 60.90 1.78 12.90
CA LYS A 14 61.27 2.81 11.89
C LYS A 14 60.71 2.49 10.49
N ASN A 15 60.04 3.38 9.77
CA ASN A 15 59.87 4.83 9.87
C ASN A 15 58.64 5.23 9.02
N GLY A 16 57.90 6.26 9.44
CA GLY A 16 57.07 7.11 8.58
C GLY A 16 55.90 6.46 7.83
N ASP A 17 54.69 6.63 8.35
CA ASP A 17 53.70 7.48 7.68
C ASP A 17 52.41 7.56 8.51
N ASN A 18 51.86 8.78 8.55
CA ASN A 18 50.63 9.14 9.24
C ASN A 18 49.47 8.21 8.87
N VAL A 19 49.01 7.39 9.81
CA VAL A 19 47.66 6.82 9.76
C VAL A 19 46.97 7.13 11.08
N THR A 20 46.11 8.15 11.00
CA THR A 20 45.18 8.57 12.03
C THR A 20 44.24 7.42 12.35
N ARG A 21 44.50 6.77 13.50
CA ARG A 21 43.51 6.30 14.47
C ARG A 21 42.20 5.73 13.87
N SER A 22 42.24 4.47 13.44
CA SER A 22 41.05 3.66 13.16
C SER A 22 40.37 3.19 14.46
N GLU A 23 39.84 4.13 15.24
CA GLU A 23 38.94 3.86 16.39
C GLU A 23 37.51 4.39 16.15
N SER A 24 37.18 4.92 14.97
CA SER A 24 35.92 5.67 14.78
C SER A 24 34.75 4.91 14.15
N ILE A 25 34.93 3.69 13.63
CA ILE A 25 33.86 3.04 12.84
C ILE A 25 32.95 2.15 13.70
N LEU A 26 33.48 1.53 14.76
CA LEU A 26 32.68 0.68 15.64
C LEU A 26 31.93 1.49 16.71
N HIS A 27 32.50 2.59 17.21
CA HIS A 27 31.83 3.45 18.18
C HIS A 27 30.65 4.22 17.57
N GLU A 28 30.71 4.59 16.28
CA GLU A 28 29.56 5.19 15.58
C GLU A 28 28.40 4.21 15.40
N TYR A 29 28.65 2.90 15.33
CA TYR A 29 27.60 1.90 15.24
C TYR A 29 27.00 1.55 16.61
N GLU A 30 27.81 1.49 17.67
CA GLU A 30 27.33 1.20 19.03
C GLU A 30 26.58 2.39 19.66
N ASP A 31 26.97 3.64 19.37
CA ASP A 31 26.20 4.82 19.75
C ASP A 31 24.91 5.02 18.91
N CYS A 32 24.82 4.39 17.72
CA CYS A 32 23.66 4.49 16.83
C CYS A 32 22.46 3.60 17.19
N ILE A 33 22.63 2.58 18.04
CA ILE A 33 21.53 1.68 18.43
C ILE A 33 21.07 1.95 19.88
N VAL A 34 21.97 2.32 20.78
CA VAL A 34 21.65 2.47 22.21
C VAL A 34 21.31 3.92 22.59
N GLY A 35 21.78 4.92 21.82
CA GLY A 35 21.62 6.35 22.14
C GLY A 35 20.44 7.09 21.49
N PHE A 36 19.75 6.51 20.51
CA PHE A 36 18.70 7.19 19.70
C PHE A 36 17.26 6.73 20.01
N MET A 37 16.99 6.28 21.23
CA MET A 37 15.64 5.96 21.70
C MET A 37 14.96 7.15 22.36
N ASP A 38 15.11 8.37 21.84
CA ASP A 38 14.33 9.51 22.35
C ASP A 38 12.85 9.14 22.35
N ASP A 39 12.14 9.49 23.43
CA ASP A 39 10.69 9.39 23.54
C ASP A 39 10.03 10.46 22.65
N VAL A 40 10.37 10.44 21.35
CA VAL A 40 9.90 11.39 20.37
C VAL A 40 8.38 11.26 20.32
N PRO A 41 7.65 12.33 20.70
CA PRO A 41 6.21 12.28 20.73
C PRO A 41 5.69 12.17 19.30
N LEU A 42 4.77 11.23 19.09
CA LEU A 42 4.08 11.08 17.82
C LEU A 42 2.91 12.06 17.73
N VAL A 43 2.53 12.43 16.51
CA VAL A 43 1.38 13.31 16.29
C VAL A 43 0.13 12.46 16.09
N VAL A 44 -0.78 12.51 17.06
CA VAL A 44 -2.09 11.84 16.99
C VAL A 44 -3.02 12.71 16.12
N CYS A 45 -3.68 12.08 15.15
CA CYS A 45 -4.68 12.77 14.34
C CYS A 45 -5.94 13.09 15.16
N ASP A 46 -6.61 14.20 14.83
CA ASP A 46 -7.77 14.67 15.61
C ASP A 46 -8.87 13.61 15.71
N GLY A 47 -9.53 13.50 16.87
CA GLY A 47 -10.62 12.53 17.07
C GLY A 47 -10.17 11.08 17.32
N VAL A 48 -8.87 10.82 17.47
CA VAL A 48 -8.30 9.48 17.76
C VAL A 48 -7.74 9.39 19.19
N ARG A 49 -7.92 10.43 20.03
CA ARG A 49 -7.47 10.41 21.43
C ARG A 49 -8.19 9.30 22.21
N GLY A 50 -7.41 8.41 22.83
CA GLY A 50 -7.91 7.23 23.57
C GLY A 50 -7.99 5.94 22.74
N TYR A 51 -7.90 6.02 21.41
CA TYR A 51 -8.10 4.86 20.52
C TYR A 51 -6.94 3.86 20.50
N LEU A 52 -5.76 4.29 20.97
CA LEU A 52 -4.55 3.45 20.98
C LEU A 52 -4.37 2.67 22.28
N GLY A 53 -5.22 2.91 23.30
CA GLY A 53 -5.06 2.28 24.62
C GLY A 53 -3.76 2.66 25.35
N VAL A 54 -3.05 3.68 24.86
CA VAL A 54 -1.81 4.18 25.48
C VAL A 54 -2.18 5.27 26.49
N HIS A 55 -1.70 5.14 27.73
CA HIS A 55 -1.80 6.18 28.74
C HIS A 55 -0.83 7.32 28.37
N GLY A 56 -1.33 8.38 27.73
CA GLY A 56 -0.53 9.55 27.36
C GLY A 56 -0.29 9.66 25.85
N GLN A 57 0.73 10.42 25.47
CA GLN A 57 1.08 10.63 24.06
C GLN A 57 1.96 9.47 23.56
N PRO A 58 1.58 8.77 22.48
CA PRO A 58 2.37 7.66 21.98
C PRO A 58 3.73 8.15 21.47
N THR A 59 4.76 7.32 21.64
CA THR A 59 6.15 7.66 21.32
C THR A 59 6.73 6.77 20.22
N LEU A 60 7.81 7.25 19.57
CA LEU A 60 8.56 6.44 18.62
C LEU A 60 9.09 5.14 19.26
N ARG A 61 9.53 5.22 20.51
CA ARG A 61 10.05 4.07 21.27
C ARG A 61 9.03 2.95 21.38
N GLU A 62 7.78 3.27 21.72
CA GLU A 62 6.69 2.29 21.84
C GLU A 62 6.40 1.61 20.49
N VAL A 63 6.36 2.38 19.42
CA VAL A 63 6.12 1.87 18.07
C VAL A 63 7.22 0.91 17.61
N LEU A 64 8.49 1.27 17.83
CA LEU A 64 9.62 0.43 17.43
C LEU A 64 9.67 -0.86 18.26
N ARG A 65 9.39 -0.80 19.56
CA ARG A 65 9.29 -1.99 20.41
C ARG A 65 8.11 -2.90 20.05
N GLY A 66 7.02 -2.31 19.57
CA GLY A 66 5.83 -3.04 19.14
C GLY A 66 5.91 -3.60 17.72
N SER A 67 6.92 -3.25 16.92
CA SER A 67 7.05 -3.77 15.54
C SER A 67 7.35 -5.27 15.58
N VAL A 68 6.48 -6.08 14.98
CA VAL A 68 6.57 -7.55 15.01
C VAL A 68 6.89 -8.18 13.66
N GLY A 69 6.96 -7.39 12.58
CA GLY A 69 7.37 -7.89 11.27
C GLY A 69 6.91 -7.03 10.09
N VAL A 70 7.58 -7.20 8.96
CA VAL A 70 7.22 -6.57 7.68
C VAL A 70 6.05 -7.34 7.07
N MET A 71 4.99 -6.62 6.69
CA MET A 71 3.81 -7.16 6.01
C MET A 71 3.85 -6.94 4.51
N GLY A 72 4.60 -5.94 4.04
CA GLY A 72 4.72 -5.67 2.62
C GLY A 72 5.66 -4.53 2.29
N GLU A 73 6.14 -4.53 1.05
CA GLU A 73 7.06 -3.53 0.52
C GLU A 73 6.50 -2.95 -0.79
N SER A 74 6.68 -1.65 -0.98
CA SER A 74 6.31 -0.97 -2.22
C SER A 74 7.26 0.19 -2.54
N CYS A 75 7.08 0.80 -3.72
CA CYS A 75 7.76 2.03 -4.11
C CYS A 75 7.53 3.20 -3.14
N LEU A 76 6.39 3.23 -2.43
CA LEU A 76 6.13 4.23 -1.38
C LEU A 76 6.90 3.92 -0.09
N GLY A 77 7.13 2.64 0.19
CA GLY A 77 7.95 2.14 1.28
C GLY A 77 7.43 0.89 1.95
N ILE A 78 7.83 0.69 3.20
CA ILE A 78 7.68 -0.58 3.93
C ILE A 78 6.47 -0.48 4.86
N THR A 79 5.67 -1.53 4.90
CA THR A 79 4.54 -1.68 5.83
C THR A 79 4.91 -2.72 6.90
N GLU A 80 4.81 -2.36 8.17
CA GLU A 80 5.15 -3.20 9.32
C GLU A 80 3.92 -3.40 10.21
N LYS A 81 3.76 -4.57 10.83
CA LYS A 81 2.76 -4.83 11.86
C LYS A 81 3.29 -4.34 13.20
N VAL A 82 2.50 -3.54 13.90
CA VAL A 82 2.86 -3.02 15.23
C VAL A 82 1.80 -3.42 16.25
N VAL A 83 2.23 -3.97 17.38
CA VAL A 83 1.38 -4.37 18.51
C VAL A 83 1.76 -3.52 19.73
N PHE A 84 0.83 -2.70 20.20
CA PHE A 84 1.01 -1.90 21.40
C PHE A 84 0.75 -2.72 22.67
N LEU A 85 1.30 -2.28 23.83
CA LEU A 85 1.16 -2.96 25.13
C LEU A 85 -0.31 -3.16 25.57
N GLY A 86 -1.24 -2.36 25.06
CA GLY A 86 -2.68 -2.52 25.28
C GLY A 86 -3.38 -3.51 24.33
N GLY A 87 -2.64 -4.29 23.54
CA GLY A 87 -3.17 -5.26 22.58
C GLY A 87 -3.67 -4.65 21.27
N LYS A 88 -3.71 -3.32 21.13
CA LYS A 88 -4.05 -2.65 19.88
C LYS A 88 -3.01 -2.98 18.80
N VAL A 89 -3.50 -3.47 17.67
CA VAL A 89 -2.68 -3.76 16.49
C VAL A 89 -2.87 -2.66 15.46
N CYS A 90 -1.77 -2.20 14.87
CA CYS A 90 -1.74 -1.17 13.83
C CYS A 90 -0.84 -1.59 12.67
N ALA A 91 -1.09 -1.01 11.50
CA ALA A 91 -0.19 -1.08 10.36
C ALA A 91 0.64 0.21 10.30
N LEU A 92 1.96 0.08 10.34
CA LEU A 92 2.90 1.18 10.18
C LEU A 92 3.37 1.26 8.74
N LYS A 93 3.07 2.35 8.04
CA LYS A 93 3.63 2.65 6.73
C LYS A 93 4.82 3.59 6.85
N ARG A 94 6.03 3.07 6.69
CA ARG A 94 7.28 3.82 6.67
C ARG A 94 7.59 4.26 5.23
N PHE A 95 7.63 5.57 5.00
CA PHE A 95 7.94 6.11 3.68
C PHE A 95 9.43 5.97 3.38
N ARG A 96 9.77 5.51 2.18
CA ARG A 96 11.16 5.51 1.66
C ARG A 96 11.67 6.92 1.50
N ALA A 97 10.89 7.74 0.81
CA ALA A 97 11.18 9.14 0.57
C ALA A 97 9.88 9.94 0.58
N VAL A 98 9.92 11.13 1.18
CA VAL A 98 8.80 12.07 1.23
C VAL A 98 9.19 13.31 0.43
N GLY A 99 8.31 13.73 -0.48
CA GLY A 99 8.53 14.86 -1.39
C GLY A 99 8.22 16.22 -0.77
N VAL A 100 7.56 16.24 0.39
CA VAL A 100 7.06 17.45 1.07
C VAL A 100 7.77 17.72 2.40
N GLY A 101 7.81 18.99 2.80
CA GLY A 101 8.37 19.41 4.10
C GLY A 101 7.46 19.07 5.29
N LYS A 102 8.02 19.08 6.52
CA LYS A 102 7.32 18.71 7.78
C LYS A 102 5.93 19.35 7.93
N GLY A 103 5.85 20.67 7.75
CA GLY A 103 4.59 21.41 7.92
C GLY A 103 3.52 21.02 6.90
N GLU A 104 3.92 20.76 5.66
CA GLU A 104 3.00 20.32 4.61
C GLU A 104 2.59 18.86 4.77
N PHE A 105 3.52 17.98 5.14
CA PHE A 105 3.22 16.59 5.47
C PHE A 105 2.16 16.48 6.56
N GLY A 106 2.32 17.23 7.66
CA GLY A 106 1.37 17.23 8.77
C GLY A 106 -0.01 17.77 8.37
N ARG A 107 -0.08 18.93 7.66
CA ARG A 107 -1.35 19.49 7.19
C ARG A 107 -2.11 18.54 6.27
N ARG A 108 -1.40 17.93 5.31
CA ARG A 108 -1.99 16.97 4.36
C ARG A 108 -2.51 15.72 5.06
N LEU A 109 -1.73 15.15 5.99
CA LEU A 109 -2.16 13.96 6.75
C LEU A 109 -3.32 14.23 7.70
N GLN A 110 -3.38 15.38 8.36
CA GLN A 110 -4.55 15.73 9.18
C GLN A 110 -5.82 15.77 8.33
N LYS A 111 -5.73 16.32 7.11
CA LYS A 111 -6.86 16.34 6.17
C LYS A 111 -7.23 14.94 5.69
N VAL A 112 -6.26 14.10 5.33
CA VAL A 112 -6.48 12.68 4.99
C VAL A 112 -7.15 11.94 6.16
N ALA A 113 -6.65 12.13 7.38
CA ALA A 113 -7.22 11.51 8.57
C ALA A 113 -8.68 11.93 8.80
N GLN A 114 -8.99 13.22 8.65
CA GLN A 114 -10.37 13.73 8.75
C GLN A 114 -11.30 13.08 7.72
N ILE A 115 -10.83 12.92 6.48
CA ILE A 115 -11.64 12.33 5.40
C ILE A 115 -11.79 10.82 5.56
N SER A 116 -10.71 10.11 5.89
CA SER A 116 -10.73 8.65 6.09
C SER A 116 -11.74 8.22 7.14
N ARG A 117 -11.99 9.06 8.16
CA ARG A 117 -12.99 8.79 9.21
C ARG A 117 -14.44 9.05 8.81
N ARG A 118 -14.68 9.73 7.68
CA ARG A 118 -16.03 10.03 7.17
C ARG A 118 -16.58 8.93 6.26
N CYS A 119 -15.75 7.95 5.89
CA CYS A 119 -16.11 6.85 5.02
C CYS A 119 -15.68 5.53 5.66
N GLU A 120 -16.63 4.63 5.89
CA GLU A 120 -16.40 3.32 6.50
C GLU A 120 -15.45 2.42 5.67
N HIS A 121 -15.39 2.66 4.36
CA HIS A 121 -14.59 1.88 3.42
C HIS A 121 -13.22 2.52 3.13
N LEU A 122 -12.73 3.40 4.01
CA LEU A 122 -11.36 3.91 3.98
C LEU A 122 -10.63 3.52 5.27
N VAL A 123 -9.38 3.09 5.16
CA VAL A 123 -8.56 2.77 6.32
C VAL A 123 -8.22 4.06 7.10
N PRO A 124 -8.59 4.18 8.38
CA PRO A 124 -8.33 5.38 9.16
C PRO A 124 -6.83 5.62 9.40
N VAL A 125 -6.42 6.87 9.24
CA VAL A 125 -5.08 7.35 9.65
C VAL A 125 -5.11 7.80 11.10
N LEU A 126 -4.33 7.15 11.95
CA LEU A 126 -4.38 7.32 13.41
C LEU A 126 -3.31 8.30 13.92
N VAL A 127 -2.06 8.08 13.50
CA VAL A 127 -0.87 8.77 14.02
C VAL A 127 0.13 8.94 12.91
N TYR A 128 0.97 9.96 12.98
CA TYR A 128 2.13 10.08 12.09
C TYR A 128 3.36 10.63 12.79
N LEU A 129 4.52 10.39 12.17
CA LEU A 129 5.79 10.98 12.54
C LEU A 129 6.46 11.59 11.31
N TYR A 130 7.02 12.79 11.51
CA TYR A 130 7.98 13.37 10.58
C TYR A 130 9.23 13.79 11.35
N SER A 131 10.28 12.99 11.22
CA SER A 131 11.62 13.27 11.74
C SER A 131 12.65 13.33 10.60
N LYS A 132 13.88 13.73 10.92
CA LYS A 132 14.97 13.85 9.93
C LYS A 132 15.17 12.55 9.15
N ARG A 133 15.29 11.41 9.86
CA ARG A 133 15.56 10.09 9.28
C ARG A 133 14.30 9.23 9.04
N ILE A 134 13.27 9.37 9.89
CA ILE A 134 12.11 8.48 9.87
C ILE A 134 10.83 9.28 9.61
N LYS A 135 10.03 8.83 8.64
CA LYS A 135 8.71 9.39 8.33
C LYS A 135 7.75 8.22 8.15
N PHE A 136 6.71 8.17 8.96
CA PHE A 136 5.73 7.09 8.89
C PHE A 136 4.33 7.55 9.27
N VAL A 137 3.36 6.72 8.92
CA VAL A 137 1.96 6.82 9.35
C VAL A 137 1.56 5.49 9.98
N LEU A 138 0.77 5.55 11.06
CA LEU A 138 0.08 4.40 11.64
C LEU A 138 -1.39 4.44 11.24
N CYS A 139 -1.88 3.29 10.79
CA CYS A 139 -3.26 3.05 10.39
C CYS A 139 -3.83 1.87 11.17
N ASP A 140 -5.16 1.70 11.12
CA ASP A 140 -5.78 0.47 11.61
C ASP A 140 -5.28 -0.77 10.87
N TYR A 141 -5.19 -1.88 11.60
CA TYR A 141 -4.79 -3.18 11.07
C TYR A 141 -6.01 -4.06 10.77
N TYR A 142 -5.95 -4.78 9.66
CA TYR A 142 -7.01 -5.67 9.20
C TYR A 142 -6.49 -7.11 9.19
N PRO A 143 -7.07 -8.01 10.01
CA PRO A 143 -6.54 -9.35 10.22
C PRO A 143 -6.73 -10.29 9.03
N MET A 144 -7.69 -10.01 8.13
CA MET A 144 -7.86 -10.79 6.90
C MET A 144 -6.87 -10.41 5.80
N GLY A 145 -5.97 -9.46 6.08
CA GLY A 145 -4.99 -9.00 5.11
C GLY A 145 -5.62 -8.19 3.97
N SER A 146 -4.90 -8.13 2.88
CA SER A 146 -5.32 -7.46 1.65
C SER A 146 -6.10 -8.39 0.73
N LEU A 147 -6.84 -7.81 -0.22
CA LEU A 147 -7.51 -8.55 -1.29
C LEU A 147 -6.51 -9.41 -2.08
N ARG A 148 -5.28 -8.94 -2.26
CA ARG A 148 -4.22 -9.72 -2.90
C ARG A 148 -3.90 -11.01 -2.13
N ASP A 149 -3.82 -10.92 -0.80
CA ASP A 149 -3.53 -12.08 0.05
C ASP A 149 -4.65 -13.12 -0.04
N LEU A 150 -5.91 -12.68 -0.18
CA LEU A 150 -7.06 -13.58 -0.35
C LEU A 150 -7.17 -14.16 -1.76
N LEU A 151 -6.85 -13.37 -2.80
CA LEU A 151 -6.91 -13.81 -4.20
C LEU A 151 -5.76 -14.74 -4.61
N SER A 152 -4.59 -14.60 -3.98
CA SER A 152 -3.45 -15.48 -4.25
C SER A 152 -3.66 -16.91 -3.71
N GLY A 153 -4.78 -17.16 -3.01
CA GLY A 153 -5.17 -18.48 -2.52
C GLY A 153 -4.15 -19.02 -1.54
N GLY A 154 -4.37 -18.79 -0.24
CA GLY A 154 -3.40 -18.99 0.83
C GLY A 154 -2.61 -20.30 0.79
N ARG A 155 -1.52 -20.34 0.02
CA ARG A 155 -0.47 -21.35 0.15
C ARG A 155 0.43 -21.08 1.34
N ASP A 156 0.39 -19.86 1.89
CA ASP A 156 1.24 -19.44 3.01
C ASP A 156 0.47 -19.04 4.28
N CYS A 157 -0.84 -18.73 4.19
CA CYS A 157 -1.63 -18.15 5.29
C CYS A 157 -2.97 -18.86 5.60
N GLY A 158 -3.31 -19.95 4.90
CA GLY A 158 -4.43 -20.84 5.27
C GLY A 158 -5.84 -20.27 5.06
N HIS A 159 -6.01 -19.28 4.18
CA HIS A 159 -7.33 -18.73 3.86
C HIS A 159 -8.11 -19.61 2.88
N THR A 160 -9.41 -19.80 3.14
CA THR A 160 -10.36 -20.36 2.18
C THR A 160 -10.51 -19.40 1.00
N ALA A 161 -10.58 -19.94 -0.22
CA ALA A 161 -10.80 -19.15 -1.42
C ALA A 161 -12.11 -18.34 -1.35
N LEU A 162 -12.09 -17.12 -1.88
CA LEU A 162 -13.26 -16.26 -1.93
C LEU A 162 -14.33 -16.84 -2.87
N ASN A 163 -15.55 -17.02 -2.35
CA ASN A 163 -16.72 -17.34 -3.15
C ASN A 163 -17.21 -16.10 -3.94
N TRP A 164 -18.10 -16.32 -4.90
CA TRP A 164 -18.55 -15.25 -5.80
C TRP A 164 -19.27 -14.10 -5.06
N SER A 165 -20.13 -14.42 -4.10
CA SER A 165 -20.83 -13.41 -3.29
C SER A 165 -19.86 -12.52 -2.51
N GLN A 166 -18.81 -13.08 -1.91
CA GLN A 166 -17.76 -12.33 -1.22
C GLN A 166 -16.99 -11.43 -2.19
N ARG A 167 -16.65 -11.93 -3.38
CA ARG A 167 -15.99 -11.14 -4.44
C ARG A 167 -16.83 -9.93 -4.85
N LEU A 168 -18.13 -10.11 -5.06
CA LEU A 168 -19.06 -9.03 -5.35
C LEU A 168 -19.17 -8.02 -4.21
N LYS A 169 -19.26 -8.47 -2.96
CA LYS A 169 -19.30 -7.58 -1.78
C LYS A 169 -18.04 -6.72 -1.67
N ILE A 170 -16.87 -7.31 -1.92
CA ILE A 170 -15.58 -6.60 -1.93
C ILE A 170 -15.55 -5.54 -3.04
N LEU A 171 -15.92 -5.90 -4.27
CA LEU A 171 -15.96 -4.94 -5.39
C LEU A 171 -16.95 -3.81 -5.10
N PHE A 172 -18.12 -4.14 -4.58
CA PHE A 172 -19.16 -3.16 -4.26
C PHE A 172 -18.68 -2.14 -3.22
N THR A 173 -18.14 -2.61 -2.09
CA THR A 173 -17.67 -1.73 -1.00
C THR A 173 -16.42 -0.93 -1.38
N ALA A 174 -15.51 -1.51 -2.18
CA ALA A 174 -14.41 -0.77 -2.77
C ALA A 174 -14.92 0.34 -3.72
N ALA A 175 -15.90 0.05 -4.57
CA ALA A 175 -16.50 1.05 -5.46
C ALA A 175 -17.17 2.20 -4.68
N GLN A 176 -17.82 1.92 -3.54
CA GLN A 176 -18.36 2.94 -2.65
C GLN A 176 -17.27 3.88 -2.11
N ALA A 177 -16.12 3.33 -1.71
CA ALA A 177 -14.98 4.12 -1.23
C ALA A 177 -14.41 5.04 -2.31
N ILE A 178 -14.24 4.52 -3.53
CA ILE A 178 -13.72 5.30 -4.66
C ILE A 178 -14.70 6.40 -5.04
N LEU A 179 -16.00 6.08 -5.14
CA LEU A 179 -17.04 7.07 -5.42
C LEU A 179 -17.07 8.18 -4.36
N PHE A 180 -16.96 7.82 -3.08
CA PHE A 180 -16.84 8.79 -2.00
C PHE A 180 -15.65 9.71 -2.21
N ILE A 181 -14.46 9.17 -2.52
CA ILE A 181 -13.28 9.98 -2.81
C ILE A 181 -13.54 10.91 -4.00
N HIS A 182 -14.09 10.41 -5.11
CA HIS A 182 -14.34 11.19 -6.32
C HIS A 182 -15.38 12.31 -6.11
N SER A 183 -16.30 12.15 -5.15
CA SER A 183 -17.27 13.18 -4.77
C SER A 183 -16.68 14.33 -3.96
N LEU A 184 -15.49 14.16 -3.39
CA LEU A 184 -14.82 15.21 -2.63
C LEU A 184 -14.52 16.37 -3.59
N SER A 185 -14.84 17.59 -3.19
CA SER A 185 -14.57 18.75 -4.06
C SER A 185 -13.08 18.83 -4.39
N PRO A 186 -12.70 19.07 -5.66
CA PRO A 186 -11.32 19.32 -6.00
C PRO A 186 -10.84 20.51 -5.14
N PRO A 187 -9.75 20.34 -4.39
CA PRO A 187 -9.34 21.36 -3.44
C PRO A 187 -9.00 22.65 -4.18
N LYS A 188 -9.46 23.78 -3.64
CA LYS A 188 -9.06 25.13 -4.08
C LYS A 188 -7.53 25.33 -3.96
N GLU A 189 -6.88 24.55 -3.11
CA GLU A 189 -5.44 24.53 -2.93
C GLU A 189 -4.78 23.57 -3.92
N ARG A 190 -3.98 24.11 -4.85
CA ARG A 190 -3.26 23.39 -5.93
C ARG A 190 -2.26 22.31 -5.47
N LYS A 191 -2.15 22.00 -4.17
CA LYS A 191 -1.04 21.22 -3.62
C LYS A 191 -1.35 19.74 -3.39
N MET A 192 -2.60 19.37 -3.12
CA MET A 192 -2.98 17.97 -2.91
C MET A 192 -4.39 17.74 -3.43
N GLN A 193 -4.59 16.82 -4.37
CA GLN A 193 -5.88 16.45 -4.93
C GLN A 193 -6.61 15.49 -3.98
N MET A 194 -7.66 15.95 -3.30
CA MET A 194 -8.42 15.08 -2.38
C MET A 194 -9.38 14.15 -3.12
N ASN A 195 -9.76 14.49 -4.35
CA ASN A 195 -10.72 13.72 -5.14
C ASN A 195 -10.08 12.53 -5.89
N VAL A 196 -8.86 12.15 -5.52
CA VAL A 196 -8.10 11.05 -6.14
C VAL A 196 -7.43 10.22 -5.05
N HIS A 197 -7.54 8.90 -5.17
CA HIS A 197 -6.82 7.97 -4.33
C HIS A 197 -5.35 7.85 -4.76
N GLY A 198 -5.12 7.55 -6.04
CA GLY A 198 -3.80 7.56 -6.68
C GLY A 198 -2.90 6.36 -6.40
N ASN A 199 -3.44 5.28 -5.82
CA ASN A 199 -2.70 4.06 -5.52
C ASN A 199 -3.64 2.86 -5.30
N ILE A 200 -4.68 2.76 -6.12
CA ILE A 200 -5.65 1.65 -6.05
C ILE A 200 -4.99 0.40 -6.64
N LYS A 201 -5.01 -0.69 -5.88
CA LYS A 201 -4.55 -2.03 -6.27
C LYS A 201 -5.02 -3.03 -5.23
N SER A 202 -5.09 -4.31 -5.58
CA SER A 202 -5.50 -5.40 -4.68
C SER A 202 -4.72 -5.43 -3.36
N ALA A 203 -3.42 -5.14 -3.38
CA ALA A 203 -2.58 -5.06 -2.18
C ALA A 203 -2.91 -3.89 -1.21
N ASN A 204 -3.67 -2.89 -1.67
CA ASN A 204 -4.10 -1.74 -0.89
C ASN A 204 -5.61 -1.74 -0.59
N ILE A 205 -6.26 -2.89 -0.80
CA ILE A 205 -7.66 -3.10 -0.44
C ILE A 205 -7.65 -4.05 0.74
N MET A 206 -7.83 -3.51 1.94
CA MET A 206 -7.87 -4.31 3.17
C MET A 206 -9.23 -4.94 3.36
N ILE A 207 -9.28 -6.15 3.89
CA ILE A 207 -10.52 -6.92 4.02
C ILE A 207 -10.90 -7.05 5.50
N ASN A 208 -12.15 -6.71 5.81
CA ASN A 208 -12.74 -6.97 7.13
C ASN A 208 -13.18 -8.43 7.25
N THR A 209 -13.43 -8.87 8.48
CA THR A 209 -13.92 -10.23 8.77
C THR A 209 -15.29 -10.52 8.15
N ASP A 210 -16.06 -9.48 7.81
CA ASP A 210 -17.35 -9.60 7.14
C ASP A 210 -17.25 -9.49 5.60
N PHE A 211 -16.03 -9.46 5.04
CA PHE A 211 -15.73 -9.28 3.62
C PHE A 211 -16.13 -7.91 3.04
N THR A 212 -16.32 -6.89 3.88
CA THR A 212 -16.26 -5.50 3.39
C THR A 212 -14.81 -5.10 3.09
N ALA A 213 -14.64 -4.29 2.05
CA ALA A 213 -13.36 -3.77 1.62
C ALA A 213 -13.12 -2.35 2.15
N CYS A 214 -11.89 -2.07 2.57
CA CYS A 214 -11.43 -0.75 3.01
C CYS A 214 -10.16 -0.35 2.24
N LEU A 215 -10.17 0.78 1.54
CA LEU A 215 -8.99 1.26 0.81
C LEU A 215 -7.94 1.83 1.76
N SER A 216 -6.71 1.34 1.67
CA SER A 216 -5.54 1.86 2.39
C SER A 216 -4.72 2.81 1.52
N ASP A 217 -3.75 3.50 2.14
CA ASP A 217 -2.80 4.39 1.45
C ASP A 217 -3.45 5.60 0.72
N TYR A 218 -4.69 5.96 1.06
CA TYR A 218 -5.37 7.14 0.51
C TYR A 218 -4.54 8.41 0.71
N GLY A 219 -4.18 9.07 -0.39
CA GLY A 219 -3.39 10.30 -0.39
C GLY A 219 -1.88 10.12 -0.17
N PHE A 220 -1.39 8.91 0.10
CA PHE A 220 0.04 8.68 0.41
C PHE A 220 0.93 8.86 -0.82
N ALA A 221 0.44 8.54 -2.01
CA ALA A 221 1.16 8.75 -3.27
C ALA A 221 1.54 10.23 -3.50
N GLN A 222 0.74 11.17 -2.97
CA GLN A 222 0.99 12.61 -3.06
C GLN A 222 1.93 13.14 -1.97
N LEU A 223 2.26 12.32 -0.96
CA LEU A 223 3.24 12.64 0.07
C LEU A 223 4.63 12.10 -0.29
N ALA A 224 4.67 10.91 -0.89
CA ALA A 224 5.90 10.25 -1.26
C ALA A 224 6.61 10.97 -2.40
N ARG A 225 7.95 10.88 -2.42
CA ARG A 225 8.72 11.13 -3.64
C ARG A 225 8.79 9.80 -4.37
N ARG A 226 8.35 9.76 -5.64
CA ARG A 226 8.55 8.56 -6.47
C ARG A 226 10.05 8.29 -6.60
N THR A 227 10.45 7.06 -6.30
CA THR A 227 11.82 6.58 -6.38
C THR A 227 11.80 5.26 -7.14
N ASP A 228 12.68 5.12 -8.13
CA ASP A 228 12.79 3.89 -8.88
C ASP A 228 13.43 2.80 -8.01
N ILE A 229 12.88 1.60 -8.08
CA ILE A 229 13.46 0.40 -7.45
C ILE A 229 14.28 -0.29 -8.54
N SER A 230 15.59 -0.41 -8.37
CA SER A 230 16.38 -1.31 -9.23
C SER A 230 16.03 -2.77 -8.92
N ASP A 231 16.24 -3.68 -9.87
CA ASP A 231 16.10 -5.14 -9.66
C ASP A 231 16.96 -5.69 -8.49
N THR A 232 17.90 -4.89 -7.99
CA THR A 232 18.75 -5.17 -6.83
C THR A 232 18.23 -4.60 -5.50
N GLY A 233 17.00 -4.06 -5.47
CA GLY A 233 16.38 -3.50 -4.27
C GLY A 233 16.98 -2.18 -3.79
N GLN A 234 17.83 -1.54 -4.60
CA GLN A 234 18.47 -0.27 -4.28
C GLN A 234 17.74 0.89 -4.96
N CYS A 235 17.65 2.00 -4.24
CA CYS A 235 16.89 3.18 -4.64
C CYS A 235 17.76 4.10 -5.50
N MET A 236 17.39 4.32 -6.76
CA MET A 236 18.04 5.35 -7.59
C MET A 236 17.20 6.64 -7.58
N PRO A 237 17.82 7.83 -7.50
CA PRO A 237 17.12 9.07 -7.80
C PRO A 237 16.65 9.02 -9.28
N PRO A 238 15.49 9.60 -9.61
CA PRO A 238 15.00 9.61 -10.99
C PRO A 238 16.05 10.29 -11.89
N SER A 239 16.64 9.54 -12.81
CA SER A 239 17.65 10.06 -13.74
C SER A 239 16.99 10.95 -14.80
N PRO A 240 17.55 12.14 -15.09
CA PRO A 240 16.96 13.09 -16.05
C PRO A 240 16.94 12.60 -17.51
N SER A 241 17.50 11.42 -17.79
CA SER A 241 17.54 10.77 -19.10
C SER A 241 16.75 9.46 -19.20
N SER A 242 15.96 9.09 -18.19
CA SER A 242 15.00 7.98 -18.30
C SER A 242 13.74 8.40 -19.06
N ALA A 243 13.93 8.88 -20.29
CA ALA A 243 12.87 8.85 -21.27
C ALA A 243 12.51 7.38 -21.51
N ALA A 244 11.35 6.98 -20.98
CA ALA A 244 10.52 5.89 -21.48
C ALA A 244 11.27 4.69 -22.05
N THR A 245 11.69 3.76 -21.18
CA THR A 245 11.97 2.39 -21.64
C THR A 245 11.71 1.39 -20.51
N SER A 246 10.43 1.22 -20.18
CA SER A 246 9.72 -0.08 -20.18
C SER A 246 8.37 0.04 -19.46
N GLU A 247 7.29 -0.15 -20.21
CA GLU A 247 6.12 -0.95 -19.79
C GLU A 247 5.15 -0.43 -18.69
N SER A 248 4.97 0.89 -18.45
CA SER A 248 3.89 1.37 -17.55
C SER A 248 3.21 2.70 -17.91
N VAL A 249 3.14 3.07 -19.19
CA VAL A 249 2.84 4.44 -19.64
C VAL A 249 1.38 4.91 -19.48
N HIS A 250 0.44 4.07 -19.01
CA HIS A 250 -0.97 4.48 -18.85
C HIS A 250 -1.50 4.52 -17.40
N SER A 251 -0.70 4.07 -16.42
CA SER A 251 -1.15 3.86 -15.03
C SER A 251 -0.85 5.02 -14.08
N ASP A 252 -0.19 6.08 -14.54
CA ASP A 252 0.52 6.99 -13.64
C ASP A 252 -0.06 8.41 -13.53
N GLU A 253 -1.22 8.65 -14.16
CA GLU A 253 -1.96 9.90 -14.01
C GLU A 253 -2.68 9.92 -12.66
N MET A 254 -2.24 10.81 -11.77
CA MET A 254 -2.94 11.17 -10.54
C MET A 254 -4.25 11.89 -10.90
N SER A 255 -5.30 11.13 -11.26
CA SER A 255 -6.61 11.63 -11.67
C SER A 255 -7.73 10.66 -11.27
N PRO A 256 -8.99 11.13 -11.16
CA PRO A 256 -10.12 10.25 -10.91
C PRO A 256 -10.28 9.15 -11.99
N LYS A 257 -9.93 9.46 -13.25
CA LYS A 257 -9.95 8.47 -14.34
C LYS A 257 -8.81 7.45 -14.23
N GLY A 258 -7.68 7.82 -13.62
CA GLY A 258 -6.62 6.87 -13.24
C GLY A 258 -7.07 5.91 -12.15
N ASP A 259 -7.83 6.39 -11.16
CA ASP A 259 -8.45 5.52 -10.15
C ASP A 259 -9.44 4.53 -10.78
N VAL A 260 -10.29 4.97 -11.73
CA VAL A 260 -11.21 4.07 -12.46
C VAL A 260 -10.44 2.98 -13.19
N TYR A 261 -9.36 3.33 -13.90
CA TYR A 261 -8.52 2.35 -14.59
C TYR A 261 -7.96 1.30 -13.62
N ASN A 262 -7.38 1.76 -12.50
CA ASN A 262 -6.82 0.89 -11.47
C ASN A 262 -7.89 0.02 -10.79
N PHE A 263 -9.13 0.50 -10.71
CA PHE A 263 -10.24 -0.31 -10.21
C PHE A 263 -10.69 -1.37 -11.22
N GLY A 264 -10.72 -1.05 -12.52
CA GLY A 264 -10.94 -2.06 -13.57
C GLY A 264 -9.91 -3.18 -13.52
N VAL A 265 -8.65 -2.81 -13.31
CA VAL A 265 -7.57 -3.76 -13.03
C VAL A 265 -7.87 -4.66 -11.81
N VAL A 266 -8.35 -4.09 -10.70
CA VAL A 266 -8.75 -4.87 -9.51
C VAL A 266 -9.91 -5.81 -9.83
N MET A 267 -10.89 -5.39 -10.63
CA MET A 267 -11.98 -6.28 -11.07
C MET A 267 -11.44 -7.48 -11.83
N LEU A 268 -10.46 -7.28 -12.72
CA LEU A 268 -9.79 -8.38 -13.43
C LEU A 268 -9.11 -9.34 -12.46
N ASP A 269 -8.34 -8.84 -11.49
CA ASP A 269 -7.73 -9.68 -10.44
C ASP A 269 -8.81 -10.47 -9.67
N VAL A 270 -9.94 -9.84 -9.35
CA VAL A 270 -11.04 -10.48 -8.62
C VAL A 270 -11.71 -11.60 -9.42
N ILE A 271 -11.87 -11.49 -10.73
CA ILE A 271 -12.51 -12.55 -11.52
C ILE A 271 -11.53 -13.65 -11.95
N SER A 272 -10.24 -13.35 -12.02
CA SER A 272 -9.22 -14.25 -12.56
C SER A 272 -8.20 -14.82 -11.55
N GLY A 273 -8.22 -14.35 -10.30
CA GLY A 273 -7.19 -14.62 -9.29
C GLY A 273 -5.96 -13.71 -9.42
N ASP A 274 -5.11 -13.63 -8.39
CA ASP A 274 -3.86 -12.85 -8.47
C ASP A 274 -2.82 -13.60 -9.32
N LYS A 275 -2.86 -13.37 -10.64
CA LYS A 275 -1.94 -13.99 -11.63
C LYS A 275 -0.72 -13.12 -11.96
N GLY A 276 -0.52 -12.01 -11.26
CA GLY A 276 0.56 -11.07 -11.53
C GLY A 276 0.25 -10.08 -12.66
N MET A 277 0.78 -8.87 -12.50
CA MET A 277 0.27 -7.62 -13.07
C MET A 277 0.61 -7.36 -14.55
N GLY A 278 1.68 -7.96 -15.09
CA GLY A 278 2.25 -7.55 -16.39
C GLY A 278 1.67 -8.27 -17.61
N ASP A 279 1.99 -9.56 -17.73
CA ASP A 279 1.72 -10.33 -18.95
C ASP A 279 0.23 -10.71 -19.07
N TYR A 280 -0.40 -10.94 -17.92
CA TYR A 280 -1.80 -11.35 -17.85
C TYR A 280 -2.75 -10.28 -18.41
N ARG A 281 -2.51 -9.00 -18.14
CA ARG A 281 -3.38 -7.88 -18.57
C ARG A 281 -3.37 -7.67 -20.07
N LYS A 282 -2.17 -7.67 -20.68
CA LYS A 282 -2.03 -7.62 -22.14
C LYS A 282 -2.69 -8.82 -22.79
N CYS A 283 -2.61 -10.00 -22.15
CA CYS A 283 -3.31 -11.19 -22.61
C CYS A 283 -4.83 -11.01 -22.57
N VAL A 284 -5.40 -10.49 -21.47
CA VAL A 284 -6.85 -10.23 -21.35
C VAL A 284 -7.33 -9.27 -22.45
N LEU A 285 -6.61 -8.17 -22.65
CA LEU A 285 -6.98 -7.17 -23.66
C LEU A 285 -6.87 -7.74 -25.08
N ARG A 286 -5.78 -8.47 -25.37
CA ARG A 286 -5.56 -9.08 -26.70
C ARG A 286 -6.55 -10.19 -27.02
N LYS A 287 -6.93 -10.98 -26.01
CA LYS A 287 -7.84 -12.12 -26.14
C LYS A 287 -9.26 -11.81 -25.69
N LYS A 288 -9.63 -10.52 -25.62
CA LYS A 288 -10.94 -10.06 -25.14
C LYS A 288 -12.08 -10.84 -25.80
N GLU A 289 -12.05 -10.96 -27.13
CA GLU A 289 -13.09 -11.66 -27.91
C GLU A 289 -13.17 -13.15 -27.53
N GLU A 290 -12.04 -13.84 -27.41
CA GLU A 290 -11.99 -15.26 -27.00
C GLU A 290 -12.54 -15.46 -25.57
N ILE A 291 -12.29 -14.53 -24.66
CA ILE A 291 -12.81 -14.59 -23.29
C ILE A 291 -14.32 -14.34 -23.28
N VAL A 292 -14.77 -13.29 -23.99
CA VAL A 292 -16.20 -12.92 -24.08
C VAL A 292 -17.02 -14.05 -24.71
N GLU A 293 -16.48 -14.71 -25.74
CA GLU A 293 -17.09 -15.86 -26.40
C GLU A 293 -16.98 -17.17 -25.60
N GLY A 294 -16.31 -17.16 -24.44
CA GLY A 294 -16.12 -18.33 -23.59
C GLY A 294 -15.18 -19.39 -24.16
N ARG A 295 -14.34 -19.04 -25.14
CA ARG A 295 -13.32 -19.91 -25.74
C ARG A 295 -12.06 -20.05 -24.90
N MET A 296 -11.90 -19.22 -23.87
CA MET A 296 -10.78 -19.29 -22.93
C MET A 296 -11.28 -19.29 -21.48
N ASP A 297 -10.83 -20.28 -20.69
CA ASP A 297 -11.09 -20.31 -19.25
C ASP A 297 -10.33 -19.17 -18.55
N PHE A 298 -11.09 -18.16 -18.16
CA PHE A 298 -10.58 -16.95 -17.55
C PHE A 298 -10.84 -16.88 -16.04
N PHE A 299 -11.97 -17.45 -15.61
CA PHE A 299 -12.41 -17.42 -14.23
C PHE A 299 -11.65 -18.45 -13.38
N ASP A 300 -11.12 -18.01 -12.23
CA ASP A 300 -10.41 -18.88 -11.27
C ASP A 300 -11.35 -19.48 -10.22
N PHE A 301 -12.63 -19.59 -10.55
CA PHE A 301 -13.66 -20.16 -9.70
C PHE A 301 -14.69 -20.88 -10.56
N GLY A 302 -15.31 -21.92 -9.98
CA GLY A 302 -16.40 -22.65 -10.62
C GLY A 302 -17.65 -21.78 -10.70
N ALA A 303 -17.71 -20.90 -11.68
CA ALA A 303 -18.87 -20.04 -11.95
C ALA A 303 -19.85 -20.81 -12.84
N ASP A 304 -21.06 -21.07 -12.35
CA ASP A 304 -22.16 -21.64 -13.13
C ASP A 304 -23.37 -20.70 -13.18
N GLY A 305 -24.26 -20.94 -14.16
CA GLY A 305 -25.52 -20.23 -14.34
C GLY A 305 -25.43 -18.71 -14.14
N ARG A 306 -26.01 -18.24 -13.03
CA ARG A 306 -26.09 -16.82 -12.67
C ARG A 306 -24.73 -16.21 -12.35
N GLU A 307 -23.87 -16.92 -11.61
CA GLU A 307 -22.57 -16.39 -11.20
C GLU A 307 -21.69 -16.14 -12.41
N ARG A 308 -21.70 -17.06 -13.39
CA ARG A 308 -21.00 -16.88 -14.65
C ARG A 308 -21.51 -15.65 -15.41
N SER A 309 -22.83 -15.46 -15.49
CA SER A 309 -23.41 -14.29 -16.14
C SER A 309 -23.01 -12.97 -15.47
N GLN A 310 -22.98 -12.92 -14.14
CA GLN A 310 -22.53 -11.74 -13.40
C GLN A 310 -21.02 -11.52 -13.60
N ALA A 311 -20.23 -12.58 -13.61
CA ALA A 311 -18.78 -12.51 -13.81
C ALA A 311 -18.43 -11.98 -15.20
N MET A 312 -19.20 -12.34 -16.24
CA MET A 312 -19.07 -11.75 -17.58
C MET A 312 -19.37 -10.25 -17.57
N GLN A 313 -20.42 -9.81 -16.88
CA GLN A 313 -20.71 -8.37 -16.77
C GLN A 313 -19.63 -7.61 -15.98
N VAL A 314 -19.04 -8.23 -14.96
CA VAL A 314 -17.88 -7.66 -14.25
C VAL A 314 -16.67 -7.56 -15.19
N LEU A 315 -16.44 -8.56 -16.04
CA LEU A 315 -15.39 -8.51 -17.06
C LEU A 315 -15.62 -7.34 -18.04
N GLU A 316 -16.83 -7.18 -18.56
CA GLU A 316 -17.17 -6.07 -19.47
C GLU A 316 -16.92 -4.71 -18.81
N MET A 317 -17.40 -4.53 -17.57
CA MET A 317 -17.13 -3.31 -16.79
C MET A 317 -15.63 -3.08 -16.59
N ALA A 318 -14.88 -4.12 -16.27
CA ALA A 318 -13.43 -4.03 -16.07
C ALA A 318 -12.72 -3.56 -17.35
N LEU A 319 -13.11 -4.11 -18.50
CA LEU A 319 -12.57 -3.73 -19.80
C LEU A 319 -12.87 -2.26 -20.14
N ASP A 320 -14.10 -1.80 -19.88
CA ASP A 320 -14.48 -0.39 -20.07
C ASP A 320 -13.70 0.55 -19.13
N CYS A 321 -13.49 0.14 -17.88
CA CYS A 321 -12.66 0.86 -16.92
C CYS A 321 -11.20 0.97 -17.38
N THR A 322 -10.68 -0.08 -18.02
CA THR A 322 -9.29 -0.14 -18.52
C THR A 322 -9.10 0.43 -19.92
N ASN A 323 -10.09 1.15 -20.47
CA ASN A 323 -9.97 1.80 -21.77
C ASN A 323 -8.73 2.71 -21.83
N GLU A 324 -7.97 2.63 -22.92
CA GLU A 324 -6.77 3.45 -23.15
C GLU A 324 -7.11 4.94 -23.10
N VAL A 325 -8.27 5.33 -23.62
CA VAL A 325 -8.75 6.70 -23.65
C VAL A 325 -9.48 7.04 -22.35
N ALA A 326 -8.85 7.85 -21.49
CA ALA A 326 -9.35 8.16 -20.15
C ALA A 326 -10.78 8.74 -20.09
N LYS A 327 -11.19 9.51 -21.09
CA LYS A 327 -12.54 10.09 -21.18
C LYS A 327 -13.63 9.05 -21.44
N GLU A 328 -13.30 7.94 -22.10
CA GLU A 328 -14.25 6.86 -22.43
C GLU A 328 -14.48 5.92 -21.24
N ARG A 329 -13.63 5.97 -20.21
CA ARG A 329 -13.81 5.17 -19.00
C ARG A 329 -15.10 5.59 -18.28
N PRO A 330 -15.93 4.66 -17.78
CA PRO A 330 -17.19 4.98 -17.12
C PRO A 330 -16.99 5.76 -15.81
N PRO A 331 -17.98 6.54 -15.35
CA PRO A 331 -17.95 7.12 -14.00
C PRO A 331 -18.19 6.05 -12.94
N MET A 332 -17.60 6.24 -11.74
CA MET A 332 -17.77 5.30 -10.62
C MET A 332 -19.23 5.11 -10.19
N GLU A 333 -20.09 6.11 -10.39
CA GLU A 333 -21.52 6.03 -10.11
C GLU A 333 -22.22 4.95 -10.95
N GLN A 334 -21.88 4.87 -12.24
CA GLN A 334 -22.41 3.84 -13.14
C GLN A 334 -21.93 2.45 -12.72
N ILE A 335 -20.64 2.32 -12.41
CA ILE A 335 -20.04 1.06 -11.95
C ILE A 335 -20.73 0.58 -10.67
N LEU A 336 -20.89 1.46 -9.68
CA LEU A 336 -21.51 1.12 -8.40
C LEU A 336 -22.98 0.72 -8.60
N LYS A 337 -23.71 1.41 -9.48
CA LYS A 337 -25.11 1.09 -9.80
C LYS A 337 -25.23 -0.33 -10.38
N THR A 338 -24.34 -0.72 -11.30
CA THR A 338 -24.32 -2.07 -11.85
C THR A 338 -23.96 -3.11 -10.78
N LEU A 339 -22.94 -2.86 -9.96
CA LEU A 339 -22.59 -3.77 -8.85
C LEU A 339 -23.74 -3.94 -7.84
N ALA A 340 -24.52 -2.89 -7.59
CA ALA A 340 -25.68 -2.94 -6.70
C ALA A 340 -26.79 -3.90 -7.19
N THR A 341 -26.97 -4.04 -8.51
CA THR A 341 -27.97 -4.98 -9.06
C THR A 341 -27.58 -6.42 -8.76
N PHE A 342 -26.29 -6.73 -8.72
CA PHE A 342 -25.80 -8.08 -8.39
C PHE A 342 -25.99 -8.43 -6.91
N MET A 343 -25.94 -7.43 -6.02
CA MET A 343 -26.16 -7.61 -4.58
C MET A 343 -27.63 -7.80 -4.21
N SER A 344 -28.56 -7.41 -5.10
CA SER A 344 -30.01 -7.39 -4.84
C SER A 344 -30.76 -8.57 -5.47
N ALA A 345 -30.05 -9.45 -6.19
CA ALA A 345 -30.62 -10.49 -7.05
C ALA A 345 -30.38 -11.90 -6.51
#